data_AF-A0A3D4DVB2-F1
#
_entry.id   AF-A0A3D4DVB2-F1
#
_cell.length_a   1.000
_cell.length_b   1.000
_cell.length_c   1.000
_cell.angle_alpha   90.00
_cell.angle_beta   90.00
_cell.angle_gamma   90.00
#
_symmetry.space_group_name_H-M   'P 1'
#
loop_
_entity.id
_entity.type
_entity.pdbx_description
1 polymer ?
#
loop_
_entity_poly.entity_id
_entity_poly.type
_entity_poly.pdbx_seq_one_letter_code
_entity_poly.pdbx_strand_id
1 'polypeptide(L)'
;LPPKHQKGLNRRSQRYAEDGVSTPVTLKAQLDIATDGNGDAVLETFAADIITNGEISEAGLEYAQSQLNMNPDSVQEQFTSMQEHGGNVIYDVLETGDDTGEVRMDFLMDRYENGHPQEQEAIRSLWMGAALGRMDRAQIVKAFDKIAAPYDN
;
A
#
# COMPACT_ATOMS: atom_id res chain seq x y z
N LEU A 1 -37.00 -22.34 20.92
CA LEU A 1 -35.68 -21.85 21.40
C LEU A 1 -34.69 -21.95 20.25
N PRO A 2 -34.35 -20.86 19.55
CA PRO A 2 -33.29 -20.89 18.54
C PRO A 2 -31.92 -20.50 19.15
N PRO A 3 -30.80 -20.92 18.54
CA PRO A 3 -29.47 -20.79 19.12
C PRO A 3 -28.91 -19.36 18.99
N LYS A 4 -28.04 -19.04 19.94
CA LYS A 4 -27.40 -17.74 20.16
C LYS A 4 -26.17 -17.55 19.26
N HIS A 5 -26.04 -16.34 18.72
CA HIS A 5 -24.82 -15.65 18.29
C HIS A 5 -23.86 -16.37 17.31
N GLN A 6 -24.13 -16.22 16.01
CA GLN A 6 -23.03 -16.02 15.06
C GLN A 6 -22.48 -14.61 15.29
N LYS A 7 -21.27 -14.52 15.86
CA LYS A 7 -20.47 -13.29 15.84
C LYS A 7 -20.31 -12.89 14.38
N GLY A 8 -20.80 -11.70 14.04
CA GLY A 8 -20.75 -11.15 12.69
C GLY A 8 -19.32 -11.18 12.17
N LEU A 9 -19.10 -12.01 11.15
CA LEU A 9 -18.03 -11.76 10.20
C LEU A 9 -18.20 -10.31 9.72
N ASN A 10 -17.17 -9.51 9.96
CA ASN A 10 -17.11 -8.11 9.64
C ASN A 10 -17.41 -7.96 8.14
N ARG A 11 -18.59 -7.42 7.79
CA ARG A 11 -19.01 -7.18 6.40
C ARG A 11 -18.04 -6.27 5.63
N ARG A 12 -17.11 -5.59 6.31
CA ARG A 12 -16.03 -4.82 5.67
C ARG A 12 -14.94 -5.72 5.07
N SER A 13 -14.59 -6.83 5.72
CA SER A 13 -13.62 -7.80 5.19
C SER A 13 -14.10 -8.50 3.92
N GLN A 14 -15.43 -8.56 3.71
CA GLN A 14 -16.03 -9.15 2.51
C GLN A 14 -16.03 -8.20 1.31
N ARG A 15 -16.12 -6.87 1.52
CA ARG A 15 -16.09 -5.91 0.41
C ARG A 15 -14.74 -5.88 -0.33
N TYR A 16 -13.62 -6.06 0.38
CA TYR A 16 -12.31 -6.17 -0.27
C TYR A 16 -12.11 -7.45 -1.10
N ALA A 17 -12.97 -8.46 -0.93
CA ALA A 17 -12.92 -9.70 -1.69
C ALA A 17 -13.85 -9.70 -2.92
N GLU A 18 -14.78 -8.74 -3.02
CA GLU A 18 -15.84 -8.74 -4.04
C GLU A 18 -15.51 -7.92 -5.29
N ASP A 19 -14.55 -6.98 -5.24
CA ASP A 19 -14.24 -6.06 -6.35
C ASP A 19 -13.14 -6.54 -7.32
N GLY A 20 -12.64 -7.78 -7.21
CA GLY A 20 -11.61 -8.31 -8.14
C GLY A 20 -10.26 -7.57 -8.08
N VAL A 21 -10.13 -6.59 -7.19
CA VAL A 21 -8.88 -5.92 -6.84
C VAL A 21 -7.99 -6.97 -6.19
N SER A 22 -6.89 -7.31 -6.86
CA SER A 22 -5.86 -8.19 -6.32
C SER A 22 -5.33 -7.58 -5.03
N THR A 23 -5.87 -8.00 -3.88
CA THR A 23 -5.35 -7.55 -2.58
C THR A 23 -3.84 -7.86 -2.46
N PRO A 24 -3.08 -7.15 -1.64
CA PRO A 24 -1.65 -7.44 -1.41
C PRO A 24 -1.40 -8.91 -1.02
N VAL A 25 -2.38 -9.53 -0.36
CA VAL A 25 -2.39 -10.96 -0.02
C VAL A 25 -2.35 -11.85 -1.28
N THR A 26 -2.99 -11.43 -2.36
CA THR A 26 -3.06 -12.14 -3.64
C THR A 26 -1.77 -11.99 -4.46
N LEU A 27 -1.13 -10.80 -4.46
CA LEU A 27 0.19 -10.63 -5.09
C LEU A 27 1.26 -11.40 -4.33
N LYS A 28 1.31 -11.26 -2.99
CA LYS A 28 2.25 -12.03 -2.15
C LYS A 28 2.09 -13.53 -2.38
N ALA A 29 0.85 -14.04 -2.41
CA ALA A 29 0.60 -15.46 -2.64
C ALA A 29 1.09 -15.92 -4.02
N GLN A 30 0.92 -15.10 -5.06
CA GLN A 30 1.47 -15.39 -6.40
C GLN A 30 2.99 -15.41 -6.38
N LEU A 31 3.63 -14.45 -5.71
CA LEU A 31 5.07 -14.39 -5.56
C LEU A 31 5.59 -15.58 -4.75
N ASP A 32 4.94 -15.97 -3.66
CA ASP A 32 5.31 -17.14 -2.85
C ASP A 32 5.27 -18.43 -3.67
N ILE A 33 4.26 -18.60 -4.54
CA ILE A 33 4.17 -19.76 -5.45
C ILE A 33 5.29 -19.71 -6.50
N ALA A 34 5.56 -18.55 -7.07
CA ALA A 34 6.55 -18.40 -8.14
C ALA A 34 8.01 -18.49 -7.66
N THR A 35 8.25 -18.25 -6.37
CA THR A 35 9.61 -18.10 -5.80
C THR A 35 9.96 -19.17 -4.78
N ASP A 36 9.18 -20.25 -4.70
CA ASP A 36 9.31 -21.31 -3.69
C ASP A 36 9.33 -20.76 -2.25
N GLY A 37 8.45 -19.79 -1.96
CA GLY A 37 8.28 -19.18 -0.63
C GLY A 37 9.16 -17.96 -0.34
N ASN A 38 9.86 -17.41 -1.34
CA ASN A 38 10.63 -16.17 -1.20
C ASN A 38 9.82 -14.91 -1.60
N GLY A 39 8.49 -14.97 -1.59
CA GLY A 39 7.65 -13.91 -2.13
C GLY A 39 7.80 -12.59 -1.37
N ASP A 40 8.05 -12.65 -0.06
CA ASP A 40 8.36 -11.48 0.75
C ASP A 40 9.62 -10.75 0.26
N ALA A 41 10.71 -11.46 -0.05
CA ALA A 41 11.96 -10.85 -0.48
C ALA A 41 11.81 -10.15 -1.84
N VAL A 42 11.06 -10.76 -2.77
CA VAL A 42 10.77 -10.16 -4.07
C VAL A 42 9.87 -8.93 -3.92
N LEU A 43 8.84 -9.03 -3.08
CA LEU A 43 7.94 -7.91 -2.78
C LEU A 43 8.69 -6.74 -2.14
N GLU A 44 9.68 -7.01 -1.29
CA GLU A 44 10.60 -5.99 -0.76
C GLU A 44 11.42 -5.30 -1.84
N THR A 45 11.97 -6.05 -2.80
CA THR A 45 12.74 -5.46 -3.91
C THR A 45 11.88 -4.51 -4.74
N PHE A 46 10.67 -4.93 -5.11
CA PHE A 46 9.77 -4.06 -5.88
C PHE A 46 9.26 -2.87 -5.07
N ALA A 47 8.98 -3.06 -3.77
CA ALA A 47 8.60 -1.95 -2.90
C ALA A 47 9.74 -0.92 -2.77
N ALA A 48 10.99 -1.38 -2.66
CA ALA A 48 12.16 -0.50 -2.62
C ALA A 48 12.30 0.30 -3.93
N ASP A 49 12.15 -0.35 -5.08
CA ASP A 49 12.17 0.33 -6.38
C ASP A 49 11.11 1.44 -6.44
N ILE A 50 9.87 1.15 -6.05
CA ILE A 50 8.80 2.16 -6.04
C ILE A 50 9.11 3.28 -5.06
N ILE A 51 9.58 2.97 -3.86
CA ILE A 51 9.92 4.00 -2.87
C ILE A 51 10.98 4.94 -3.41
N THR A 52 12.06 4.41 -3.99
CA THR A 52 13.17 5.21 -4.49
C THR A 52 12.84 5.91 -5.80
N ASN A 53 12.25 5.22 -6.77
CA ASN A 53 12.13 5.68 -8.16
C ASN A 53 10.73 6.18 -8.53
N GLY A 54 9.70 5.86 -7.73
CA GLY A 54 8.29 6.10 -8.07
C GLY A 54 7.65 5.00 -8.92
N GLU A 55 8.46 4.10 -9.47
CA GLU A 55 8.05 3.00 -10.34
C GLU A 55 8.96 1.79 -10.14
N ILE A 56 8.55 0.65 -10.68
CA ILE A 56 9.38 -0.56 -10.68
C ILE A 56 10.49 -0.35 -11.72
N SER A 57 11.73 -0.65 -11.35
CA SER A 57 12.85 -0.49 -12.28
C SER A 57 12.73 -1.47 -13.46
N GLU A 58 13.38 -1.14 -14.59
CA GLU A 58 13.48 -2.04 -15.75
C GLU A 58 14.06 -3.41 -15.35
N ALA A 59 15.06 -3.42 -14.47
CA ALA A 59 15.64 -4.65 -13.93
C ALA A 59 14.64 -5.45 -13.08
N GLY A 60 13.80 -4.77 -12.29
CA GLY A 60 12.71 -5.39 -11.53
C GLY A 60 11.67 -6.04 -12.45
N LEU A 61 11.26 -5.35 -13.51
CA LEU A 61 10.33 -5.88 -14.51
C LEU A 61 10.93 -7.06 -15.30
N GLU A 62 12.20 -6.98 -15.68
CA GLU A 62 12.92 -8.08 -16.35
C GLU A 62 13.03 -9.31 -15.43
N TYR A 63 13.31 -9.10 -14.14
CA TYR A 63 13.31 -10.19 -13.15
C TYR A 63 11.93 -10.85 -13.04
N ALA A 64 10.86 -10.04 -12.93
CA ALA A 64 9.50 -10.57 -12.85
C ALA A 64 9.14 -11.40 -14.09
N GLN A 65 9.51 -10.94 -15.28
CA GLN A 65 9.25 -11.65 -16.52
C GLN A 65 10.10 -12.92 -16.67
N SER A 66 11.41 -12.81 -16.49
CA SER A 66 12.35 -13.89 -16.80
C SER A 66 12.42 -14.97 -15.73
N GLN A 67 12.27 -14.61 -14.45
CA GLN A 67 12.42 -15.54 -13.33
C GLN A 67 11.08 -16.03 -12.80
N LEU A 68 10.06 -15.16 -12.81
CA LEU A 68 8.75 -15.45 -12.21
C LEU A 68 7.66 -15.72 -13.24
N ASN A 69 7.97 -15.56 -14.54
CA ASN A 69 7.03 -15.68 -15.64
C ASN A 69 5.77 -14.79 -15.44
N MET A 70 5.96 -13.64 -14.80
CA MET A 70 4.92 -12.64 -14.61
C MET A 70 4.92 -11.65 -15.77
N ASN A 71 3.74 -11.24 -16.23
CA ASN A 71 3.64 -10.18 -17.22
C ASN A 71 4.02 -8.82 -16.57
N PRO A 72 5.02 -8.07 -17.08
CA PRO A 72 5.39 -6.75 -16.57
C PRO A 72 4.21 -5.79 -16.40
N ASP A 73 3.29 -5.75 -17.37
CA ASP A 73 2.11 -4.88 -17.31
C ASP A 73 1.22 -5.25 -16.12
N SER A 74 1.03 -6.55 -15.88
CA SER A 74 0.24 -7.04 -14.75
C SER A 74 0.92 -6.76 -13.41
N VAL A 75 2.26 -6.82 -13.35
CA VAL A 75 3.01 -6.45 -12.15
C VAL A 75 2.79 -4.97 -11.85
N GLN A 76 2.93 -4.11 -12.86
CA GLN A 76 2.70 -2.67 -12.72
C GLN A 76 1.27 -2.36 -12.23
N GLU A 77 0.25 -2.98 -12.84
CA GLU A 77 -1.15 -2.84 -12.41
C GLU A 77 -1.38 -3.27 -10.96
N GLN A 78 -0.78 -4.40 -10.55
CA GLN A 78 -0.89 -4.88 -9.17
C GLN A 78 -0.25 -3.90 -8.18
N PHE A 79 0.85 -3.24 -8.54
CA PHE A 79 1.46 -2.23 -7.69
C PHE A 79 0.68 -0.92 -7.64
N THR A 80 0.10 -0.47 -8.75
CA THR A 80 -0.86 0.66 -8.73
C THR A 80 -2.02 0.36 -7.80
N SER A 81 -2.59 -0.85 -7.89
CA SER A 81 -3.64 -1.30 -6.98
C SER A 81 -3.20 -1.34 -5.50
N MET A 82 -1.94 -1.70 -5.23
CA MET A 82 -1.38 -1.62 -3.88
C MET A 82 -1.25 -0.19 -3.37
N GLN A 83 -0.85 0.76 -4.23
CA GLN A 83 -0.79 2.18 -3.85
C GLN A 83 -2.19 2.69 -3.46
N GLU A 84 -3.22 2.36 -4.26
CA GLU A 84 -4.61 2.69 -3.93
C GLU A 84 -5.05 2.07 -2.59
N HIS A 85 -4.72 0.79 -2.37
CA HIS A 85 -5.02 0.12 -1.11
C HIS A 85 -4.31 0.79 0.08
N GLY A 86 -3.03 1.11 -0.06
CA GLY A 86 -2.26 1.83 0.96
C GLY A 86 -2.87 3.20 1.26
N GLY A 87 -3.25 3.95 0.23
CA GLY A 87 -3.94 5.23 0.34
C GLY A 87 -5.24 5.12 1.14
N ASN A 88 -6.06 4.09 0.87
CA ASN A 88 -7.28 3.81 1.63
C ASN A 88 -7.00 3.49 3.11
N VAL A 89 -5.97 2.68 3.40
CA VAL A 89 -5.57 2.37 4.78
C VAL A 89 -5.13 3.64 5.51
N ILE A 90 -4.38 4.51 4.84
CA ILE A 90 -3.93 5.77 5.44
C ILE A 90 -5.11 6.71 5.67
N TYR A 91 -6.01 6.85 4.70
CA TYR A 91 -7.25 7.61 4.86
C TYR A 91 -8.03 7.13 6.09
N ASP A 92 -8.31 5.83 6.19
CA ASP A 92 -9.04 5.23 7.32
C ASP A 92 -8.35 5.49 8.68
N VAL A 93 -7.02 5.53 8.70
CA VAL A 93 -6.25 5.78 9.92
C VAL A 93 -6.25 7.25 10.32
N LEU A 94 -6.08 8.13 9.33
CA LEU A 94 -6.02 9.58 9.48
C LEU A 94 -7.41 10.21 9.62
N GLU A 95 -8.49 9.48 9.32
CA GLU A 95 -9.86 9.86 9.65
C GLU A 95 -10.07 9.75 11.17
N THR A 96 -9.91 10.87 11.88
CA THR A 96 -10.00 10.96 13.35
C THR A 96 -11.40 11.37 13.85
N GLY A 97 -12.41 11.40 12.97
CA GLY A 97 -13.77 11.86 13.29
C GLY A 97 -13.87 13.39 13.46
N ASP A 98 -12.87 14.12 12.97
CA ASP A 98 -12.82 15.58 12.90
C ASP A 98 -13.11 16.12 11.49
N ASP A 99 -13.57 15.24 10.59
CA ASP A 99 -13.87 15.52 9.17
C ASP A 99 -12.68 16.08 8.36
N THR A 100 -11.43 15.94 8.84
CA THR A 100 -10.23 16.43 8.13
C THR A 100 -9.40 15.32 7.45
N GLY A 101 -9.91 14.09 7.39
CA GLY A 101 -9.24 12.97 6.72
C GLY A 101 -8.95 13.26 5.23
N GLU A 102 -9.91 13.88 4.53
CA GLU A 102 -9.75 14.31 3.13
C GLU A 102 -8.64 15.37 2.98
N VAL A 103 -8.63 16.39 3.85
CA VAL A 103 -7.60 17.44 3.85
C VAL A 103 -6.19 16.87 4.07
N ARG A 104 -6.06 15.85 4.94
CA ARG A 104 -4.78 15.17 5.17
C ARG A 104 -4.33 14.38 3.95
N MET A 105 -5.27 13.75 3.23
CA MET A 105 -4.95 13.06 1.98
C MET A 105 -4.61 14.03 0.86
N ASP A 106 -5.32 15.14 0.73
CA ASP A 106 -5.02 16.20 -0.24
C ASP A 106 -3.62 16.77 0.00
N PHE A 107 -3.26 17.00 1.26
CA PHE A 107 -1.90 17.40 1.63
C PHE A 107 -0.86 16.37 1.16
N LEU A 108 -1.08 15.07 1.44
CA LEU A 108 -0.16 14.03 1.01
C LEU A 108 -0.05 13.96 -0.53
N MET A 109 -1.15 14.11 -1.26
CA MET A 109 -1.14 14.12 -2.72
C MET A 109 -0.40 15.34 -3.28
N ASP A 110 -0.66 16.54 -2.75
CA ASP A 110 0.07 17.75 -3.16
C ASP A 110 1.57 17.62 -2.92
N ARG A 111 1.98 17.11 -1.74
CA ARG A 111 3.40 16.88 -1.46
C ARG A 111 4.00 15.78 -2.34
N TYR A 112 3.22 14.78 -2.75
CA TYR A 112 3.69 13.73 -3.67
C TYR A 112 3.93 14.28 -5.09
N GLU A 113 3.07 15.16 -5.58
CA GLU A 113 3.16 15.71 -6.93
C GLU A 113 4.13 16.90 -7.02
N ASN A 114 4.14 17.77 -6.01
CA ASN A 114 4.81 19.07 -6.04
C ASN A 114 5.93 19.22 -4.99
N GLY A 115 6.10 18.24 -4.10
CA GLY A 115 7.12 18.28 -3.05
C GLY A 115 8.53 17.96 -3.54
N HIS A 116 9.50 18.12 -2.65
CA HIS A 116 10.88 17.75 -2.90
C HIS A 116 11.05 16.22 -2.92
N PRO A 117 12.09 15.68 -3.57
CA PRO A 117 12.29 14.23 -3.71
C PRO A 117 12.20 13.45 -2.40
N GLN A 118 12.72 14.01 -1.29
CA GLN A 118 12.66 13.37 0.03
C GLN A 118 11.23 13.23 0.57
N GLU A 119 10.35 14.18 0.27
CA GLU A 119 8.94 14.12 0.69
C GLU A 119 8.18 13.11 -0.16
N GLN A 120 8.42 13.11 -1.46
CA GLN A 120 7.82 12.12 -2.36
C GLN A 120 8.23 10.69 -1.96
N GLU A 121 9.51 10.47 -1.64
CA GLU A 121 10.02 9.19 -1.14
C GLU A 121 9.39 8.80 0.22
N ALA A 122 9.24 9.77 1.13
CA ALA A 122 8.58 9.54 2.43
C ALA A 122 7.11 9.16 2.26
N ILE A 123 6.40 9.78 1.31
CA ILE A 123 4.99 9.48 1.02
C ILE A 123 4.86 8.10 0.36
N ARG A 124 5.73 7.76 -0.59
CA ARG A 124 5.76 6.40 -1.17
C ARG A 124 6.09 5.34 -0.10
N SER A 125 7.00 5.63 0.82
CA SER A 125 7.30 4.76 1.96
C SER A 125 6.09 4.55 2.85
N LEU A 126 5.35 5.63 3.13
CA LEU A 126 4.11 5.58 3.89
C LEU A 126 3.04 4.72 3.18
N TRP A 127 2.78 4.95 1.89
CA TRP A 127 1.83 4.17 1.10
C TRP A 127 2.19 2.69 1.04
N MET A 128 3.44 2.37 0.71
CA MET A 128 3.88 0.97 0.59
C MET A 128 3.88 0.27 1.94
N GLY A 129 4.33 0.95 3.01
CA GLY A 129 4.30 0.41 4.37
C GLY A 129 2.87 0.11 4.85
N ALA A 130 1.91 0.99 4.55
CA ALA A 130 0.51 0.78 4.85
C ALA A 130 -0.10 -0.36 4.01
N ALA A 131 0.13 -0.37 2.69
CA ALA A 131 -0.39 -1.38 1.78
C ALA A 131 0.08 -2.80 2.15
N LEU A 132 1.32 -2.91 2.62
CA LEU A 132 1.93 -4.19 3.01
C LEU A 132 1.59 -4.61 4.45
N GLY A 133 0.80 -3.82 5.18
CA GLY A 133 0.47 -4.08 6.58
C GLY A 133 1.68 -4.03 7.52
N ARG A 134 2.76 -3.33 7.11
CA ARG A 134 4.02 -3.21 7.87
C ARG A 134 4.01 -2.04 8.85
N MET A 135 3.00 -1.18 8.75
CA MET A 135 2.80 -0.06 9.63
C MET A 135 1.50 -0.25 10.40
N ASP A 136 1.58 -0.17 11.73
CA ASP A 136 0.40 -0.03 12.56
C ASP A 136 -0.14 1.41 12.52
N ARG A 137 -1.32 1.60 13.13
CA ARG A 137 -1.98 2.90 13.21
C ARG A 137 -1.08 4.01 13.75
N ALA A 138 -0.31 3.74 14.80
CA ALA A 138 0.53 4.74 15.45
C ALA A 138 1.74 5.11 14.58
N GLN A 139 2.29 4.14 13.85
CA GLN A 139 3.37 4.36 12.90
C GLN A 139 2.91 5.19 11.70
N ILE A 140 1.69 4.94 11.18
CA ILE A 140 1.09 5.73 10.10
C ILE A 140 0.92 7.19 10.52
N VAL A 141 0.28 7.44 11.68
CA VAL A 141 0.09 8.80 12.20
C VAL A 141 1.43 9.50 12.40
N LYS A 142 2.40 8.84 13.03
CA LYS A 142 3.74 9.41 13.25
C LYS A 142 4.47 9.73 11.94
N ALA A 143 4.29 8.91 10.90
CA ALA A 143 4.89 9.17 9.60
C ALA A 143 4.24 10.38 8.92
N PHE A 144 2.90 10.49 8.97
CA PHE A 144 2.18 11.67 8.52
C PHE A 144 2.66 12.92 9.26
N ASP A 145 2.69 12.92 10.60
CA ASP A 145 3.11 14.06 11.41
C ASP A 145 4.52 14.54 11.05
N LYS A 146 5.44 13.63 10.72
CA LYS A 146 6.80 14.00 10.27
C LYS A 146 6.81 14.71 8.92
N ILE A 147 5.95 14.29 8.00
CA ILE A 147 5.80 14.91 6.68
C ILE A 147 5.13 16.28 6.83
N ALA A 148 4.14 16.40 7.72
CA ALA A 148 3.38 17.63 7.97
C ALA A 148 4.11 18.66 8.85
N ALA A 149 5.00 18.22 9.76
CA ALA A 149 5.66 19.09 10.74
C ALA A 149 6.30 20.38 10.19
N PRO A 150 6.91 20.40 8.99
CA PRO A 150 7.44 21.64 8.41
C PRO A 150 6.37 22.68 8.04
N TYR A 151 5.09 22.30 8.02
CA TYR A 151 3.96 23.10 7.53
C TYR A 151 2.98 23.52 8.64
N ASP A 152 3.02 22.86 9.80
CA ASP A 152 2.25 23.23 10.98
C ASP A 152 2.79 24.56 11.56
N ASN A 153 2.09 25.66 11.27
CA ASN A 153 2.34 26.99 11.84
C ASN A 153 1.27 27.38 12.86
#